data_AF-A0AAE1HYV9-F1
#
_entry.id   AF-A0AAE1HYV9-F1
#
_cell.length_a   1.000
_cell.length_b   1.000
_cell.length_c   1.000
_cell.angle_alpha   90.00
_cell.angle_beta   90.00
_cell.angle_gamma   90.00
#
_symmetry.space_group_name_H-M   'P 1'
#
loop_
_entity.id
_entity.type
_entity.pdbx_description
1 polymer ?
#
loop_
_entity_poly.entity_id
_entity_poly.type
_entity_poly.pdbx_seq_one_letter_code
_entity_poly.pdbx_strand_id
1 'polypeptide(L)'
;MHRNQEASIFLFEKRLAEKLHKPKRKDTVCEVLRGSVRQLERFRHPRILQVLHSVEECNETLAFASEPILASLANILAYHEASGSGASGAPSTGASHPNAVPQRPPPHAKDYSFLDLEIKYGLLQVRACLLYIF
;
A
#
# COMPACT_ATOMS: atom_id res chain seq x y z
N MET A 1 11.60 29.16 -2.17
CA MET A 1 10.92 28.49 -3.30
C MET A 1 10.18 27.28 -2.76
N HIS A 2 8.86 27.34 -2.63
CA HIS A 2 8.07 26.20 -2.15
C HIS A 2 7.84 25.27 -3.34
N ARG A 3 8.59 24.16 -3.44
CA ARG A 3 8.33 23.14 -4.46
C ARG A 3 7.02 22.45 -4.08
N ASN A 4 6.01 22.59 -4.93
CA ASN A 4 4.76 21.87 -4.85
C ASN A 4 5.04 20.42 -5.27
N GLN A 5 5.64 19.63 -4.36
CA GLN A 5 6.07 18.27 -4.64
C GLN A 5 4.87 17.33 -4.45
N GLU A 6 4.55 16.57 -5.49
CA GLU A 6 3.54 15.52 -5.40
C GLU A 6 3.92 14.52 -4.31
N ALA A 7 2.91 13.98 -3.63
CA ALA A 7 3.07 12.97 -2.59
C ALA A 7 1.86 12.05 -2.54
N SER A 8 2.04 10.87 -1.96
CA SER A 8 0.95 9.96 -1.66
C SER A 8 0.70 9.91 -0.16
N ILE A 9 -0.56 10.04 0.24
CA ILE A 9 -0.98 10.04 1.64
C ILE A 9 -1.57 8.68 1.98
N PHE A 10 -0.99 8.04 3.00
CA PHE A 10 -1.54 6.84 3.60
C PHE A 10 -2.32 7.25 4.84
N LEU A 11 -3.63 7.02 4.82
CA LEU A 11 -4.55 7.39 5.90
C LEU A 11 -5.19 6.14 6.49
N PHE A 12 -5.04 5.97 7.79
CA PHE A 12 -5.75 4.95 8.54
C PHE A 12 -6.79 5.60 9.46
N GLU A 13 -8.07 5.33 9.20
CA GLU A 13 -9.17 5.73 10.07
C GLU A 13 -9.34 4.71 11.22
N LYS A 14 -9.15 5.16 12.46
CA LYS A 14 -9.13 4.26 13.62
C LYS A 14 -10.47 3.61 13.92
N ARG A 15 -11.59 4.23 13.51
CA ARG A 15 -12.94 3.65 13.56
C ARG A 15 -13.05 2.31 12.82
N LEU A 16 -12.20 2.07 11.82
CA LEU A 16 -12.16 0.78 11.11
C LEU A 16 -11.67 -0.35 12.02
N ALA A 17 -10.79 -0.05 12.99
CA ALA A 17 -10.32 -1.04 13.95
C ALA A 17 -11.36 -1.38 15.03
N GLU A 18 -12.35 -0.51 15.27
CA GLU A 18 -13.41 -0.74 16.25
C GLU A 18 -14.35 -1.89 15.83
N LYS A 19 -14.42 -2.16 14.53
CA LYS A 19 -15.17 -3.31 13.98
C LYS A 19 -14.52 -4.65 14.27
N LEU A 20 -13.29 -4.70 14.80
CA LEU A 20 -12.68 -5.95 15.18
C LEU A 20 -13.21 -6.41 16.55
N HIS A 21 -13.78 -7.62 16.60
CA HIS A 21 -14.43 -8.24 17.77
C HIS A 21 -13.50 -8.55 18.98
N LYS A 22 -12.40 -7.82 19.19
CA LYS A 22 -11.50 -8.01 20.34
C LYS A 22 -11.14 -6.68 21.03
N PRO A 23 -11.29 -6.58 22.36
CA PRO A 23 -10.87 -5.40 23.11
C PRO A 23 -9.36 -5.15 22.94
N LYS A 24 -8.93 -3.88 23.01
CA LYS A 24 -7.54 -3.40 22.80
C LYS A 24 -6.99 -3.55 21.37
N ARG A 25 -7.73 -4.13 20.44
CA ARG A 25 -7.21 -4.36 19.08
C ARG A 25 -6.97 -3.07 18.31
N LYS A 26 -7.77 -2.03 18.56
CA LYS A 26 -7.54 -0.67 18.06
C LYS A 26 -6.14 -0.17 18.43
N ASP A 27 -5.79 -0.26 19.71
CA ASP A 27 -4.49 0.20 20.21
C ASP A 27 -3.34 -0.62 19.62
N THR A 28 -3.48 -1.95 19.58
CA THR A 28 -2.49 -2.83 18.96
C THR A 28 -2.28 -2.51 17.48
N VAL A 29 -3.35 -2.28 16.72
CA VAL A 29 -3.24 -1.90 15.30
C VAL A 29 -2.52 -0.56 15.15
N CYS A 30 -2.88 0.45 15.95
CA CYS A 30 -2.23 1.76 15.90
C CYS A 30 -0.74 1.67 16.28
N GLU A 31 -0.39 0.85 17.27
CA GLU A 31 0.99 0.61 17.68
C GLU A 31 1.80 -0.06 16.57
N VAL A 32 1.26 -1.12 15.95
CA VAL A 32 1.89 -1.81 14.82
C VAL A 32 2.12 -0.84 13.66
N LEU A 33 1.08 -0.09 13.26
CA LEU A 33 1.18 0.85 12.14
C LEU A 33 2.24 1.94 12.40
N ARG A 34 2.22 2.57 13.58
CA ARG A 34 3.27 3.53 13.96
C ARG A 34 4.66 2.91 13.94
N GLY A 35 4.79 1.69 14.47
CA GLY A 35 6.04 0.93 14.47
C GLY A 35 6.56 0.66 13.06
N SER A 36 5.68 0.22 12.16
CA SER A 36 5.99 -0.07 10.76
C SER A 36 6.45 1.17 9.99
N VAL A 37 5.80 2.33 10.16
CA VAL A 37 6.25 3.57 9.50
C VAL A 37 7.62 4.00 10.02
N ARG A 38 7.84 3.96 11.35
CA ARG A 38 9.16 4.26 11.94
C ARG A 38 10.26 3.31 11.47
N GLN A 39 9.92 2.05 11.22
CA GLN A 39 10.87 1.09 10.66
C GLN A 39 11.14 1.42 9.19
N LEU A 40 10.12 1.76 8.41
CA LEU A 40 10.24 2.14 7.01
C LEU A 40 11.18 3.34 6.82
N GLU A 41 11.09 4.35 7.70
CA GLU A 41 11.98 5.53 7.70
C GLU A 41 13.48 5.19 7.88
N ARG A 42 13.80 4.05 8.48
CA ARG A 42 15.18 3.60 8.69
C ARG A 42 15.78 2.96 7.44
N PHE A 43 14.95 2.42 6.55
CA PHE A 43 15.42 1.79 5.32
C PHE A 43 15.66 2.86 4.25
N ARG A 44 16.93 3.09 3.91
CA ARG A 44 17.31 4.03 2.85
C ARG A 44 17.84 3.27 1.64
N HIS A 45 16.91 2.84 0.80
CA HIS A 45 17.21 2.11 -0.42
C HIS A 45 16.33 2.60 -1.59
N PRO A 46 16.86 2.79 -2.81
CA PRO A 46 16.08 3.31 -3.96
C PRO A 46 14.89 2.45 -4.41
N ARG A 47 14.72 1.25 -3.85
CA ARG A 47 13.62 0.31 -4.15
C ARG A 47 12.72 0.03 -2.95
N ILE A 48 12.86 0.82 -1.89
CA ILE A 48 11.98 0.81 -0.72
C ILE A 48 11.26 2.15 -0.70
N LEU A 49 9.96 2.10 -0.41
CA LEU A 49 9.10 3.28 -0.39
C LEU A 49 9.69 4.38 0.51
N GLN A 50 9.94 5.55 -0.07
CA GLN A 50 10.47 6.68 0.67
C GLN A 50 9.37 7.42 1.44
N VAL A 51 9.53 7.54 2.76
CA VAL A 51 8.71 8.41 3.61
C VAL A 51 9.17 9.86 3.45
N LEU A 52 8.27 10.75 3.04
CA LEU A 52 8.50 12.20 2.92
C LEU A 52 8.09 12.94 4.19
N HIS A 53 6.97 12.54 4.79
CA HIS A 53 6.49 13.06 6.07
C HIS A 53 6.21 11.90 7.02
N SER A 54 6.80 11.99 8.20
CA SER A 54 6.69 10.99 9.26
C SER A 54 5.25 10.74 9.69
N VAL A 55 5.05 9.66 10.46
CA VAL A 55 3.72 9.33 10.98
C VAL A 55 3.22 10.40 11.95
N GLU A 56 2.04 10.94 11.65
CA GLU A 56 1.26 11.80 12.55
C GLU A 56 0.00 11.05 13.01
N GLU A 57 -0.39 11.29 14.26
CA GLU A 57 -1.51 10.61 14.89
C GLU A 57 -2.39 11.62 15.64
N CYS A 58 -3.70 11.55 15.41
CA CYS A 58 -4.71 12.26 16.18
C CYS A 58 -5.72 11.26 16.77
N ASN A 59 -6.81 11.72 17.40
CA ASN A 59 -7.79 10.83 18.01
C ASN A 59 -8.47 9.88 17.02
N GLU A 60 -8.68 10.33 15.78
CA GLU A 60 -9.46 9.62 14.76
C GLU A 60 -8.59 8.93 13.70
N THR A 61 -7.40 9.44 13.42
CA THR A 61 -6.60 8.99 12.27
C THR A 61 -5.13 8.83 12.62
N LEU A 62 -4.46 7.98 11.84
CA LEU A 62 -3.01 7.85 11.75
C LEU A 62 -2.63 8.02 10.27
N ALA A 63 -1.69 8.89 9.96
CA ALA A 63 -1.30 9.18 8.59
C ALA A 63 0.20 9.37 8.42
N PHE A 64 0.72 9.09 7.23
CA PHE A 64 2.06 9.49 6.79
C PHE A 64 2.05 9.80 5.29
N ALA A 65 3.08 10.49 4.81
CA ALA A 65 3.23 10.80 3.39
C ALA A 65 4.48 10.14 2.79
N SER A 66 4.36 9.60 1.59
CA SER A 66 5.47 9.06 0.81
C SER A 66 5.70 9.82 -0.49
N GLU A 67 6.74 9.41 -1.21
CA GLU A 67 6.88 9.72 -2.64
C GLU A 67 5.58 9.35 -3.40
N PRO A 68 5.30 10.01 -4.54
CA PRO A 68 4.15 9.68 -5.37
C PRO A 68 4.15 8.20 -5.77
N ILE A 69 3.05 7.51 -5.46
CA ILE A 69 2.78 6.16 -5.93
C ILE A 69 1.53 6.15 -6.79
N LEU A 70 1.54 5.32 -7.82
CA LEU A 70 0.46 5.22 -8.80
C LEU A 70 -0.65 4.29 -8.29
N ALA A 71 -0.27 3.05 -7.96
CA ALA A 71 -1.16 2.02 -7.46
C ALA A 71 -0.34 0.89 -6.81
N SER A 72 -1.00 0.02 -6.04
CA SER A 72 -0.41 -1.28 -5.72
C SER A 72 -0.49 -2.21 -6.92
N LEU A 73 0.50 -3.10 -7.08
CA LEU A 73 0.47 -4.10 -8.15
C LEU A 73 -0.76 -5.01 -8.05
N ALA A 74 -1.20 -5.34 -6.82
CA ALA A 74 -2.41 -6.13 -6.60
C ALA A 74 -3.66 -5.45 -7.19
N ASN A 75 -3.77 -4.12 -7.08
CA ASN A 75 -4.89 -3.38 -7.66
C ASN A 75 -4.87 -3.43 -9.20
N ILE A 76 -3.70 -3.34 -9.83
CA ILE A 76 -3.55 -3.41 -11.29
C ILE A 76 -3.90 -4.82 -11.79
N LEU A 77 -3.39 -5.86 -11.12
CA LEU A 77 -3.65 -7.25 -11.50
C LEU A 77 -5.13 -7.62 -11.33
N ALA A 78 -5.76 -7.24 -10.21
CA ALA A 78 -7.18 -7.47 -9.98
C ALA A 78 -8.06 -6.78 -11.03
N TYR A 79 -7.65 -5.60 -11.50
CA TYR A 79 -8.33 -4.93 -12.62
C TYR A 79 -8.26 -5.76 -13.91
N HIS A 80 -7.07 -6.27 -14.25
CA HIS A 80 -6.86 -7.06 -15.47
C HIS A 80 -7.61 -8.40 -15.43
N GLU A 81 -7.65 -9.07 -14.27
CA GLU A 81 -8.46 -10.27 -14.00
C GLU A 81 -9.95 -10.00 -14.21
N ALA A 82 -10.48 -8.91 -13.64
CA ALA A 82 -11.88 -8.53 -13.78
C ALA A 82 -12.28 -8.19 -15.22
N SER A 83 -11.35 -7.70 -16.04
CA SER A 83 -11.60 -7.35 -17.45
C SER A 83 -11.39 -8.50 -18.45
N GLY A 84 -10.64 -9.55 -18.09
CA GLY A 84 -10.20 -10.59 -19.04
C GLY A 84 -11.00 -11.89 -19.03
N SER A 85 -11.67 -12.26 -17.93
CA SER A 85 -12.38 -13.53 -17.84
C SER A 85 -13.33 -13.55 -16.63
N GLY A 86 -14.55 -14.02 -16.83
CA GLY A 86 -15.56 -14.12 -15.77
C GLY A 86 -15.03 -14.83 -14.51
N ALA A 87 -15.17 -14.14 -13.39
CA ALA A 87 -15.21 -14.68 -12.02
C ALA A 87 -14.13 -15.71 -11.65
N SER A 88 -12.92 -15.23 -11.36
CA SER A 88 -12.08 -15.82 -10.31
C SER A 88 -11.65 -14.69 -9.39
N GLY A 89 -12.12 -14.73 -8.14
CA GLY A 89 -11.95 -13.65 -7.18
C GLY A 89 -10.49 -13.25 -6.96
N ALA A 90 -10.27 -11.95 -6.75
CA ALA A 90 -8.97 -11.34 -6.54
C ALA A 90 -8.11 -12.15 -5.53
N PRO A 91 -6.78 -12.27 -5.76
CA PRO A 91 -5.90 -12.92 -4.80
C PRO A 91 -5.99 -12.19 -3.45
N SER A 92 -6.55 -12.87 -2.46
CA SER A 92 -6.67 -12.36 -1.11
C SER A 92 -5.26 -12.36 -0.49
N THR A 93 -4.55 -11.23 -0.60
CA THR A 93 -3.59 -10.89 0.44
C THR A 93 -4.41 -10.63 1.70
N GLY A 94 -3.96 -11.02 2.89
CA GLY A 94 -4.74 -10.88 4.14
C GLY A 94 -5.14 -9.43 4.53
N ALA A 95 -4.78 -8.44 3.71
CA ALA A 95 -5.24 -7.05 3.75
C ALA A 95 -6.56 -6.80 2.98
N SER A 96 -7.04 -7.80 2.22
CA SER A 96 -8.28 -7.74 1.45
C SER A 96 -9.46 -8.02 2.40
N HIS A 97 -10.08 -6.97 2.94
CA HIS A 97 -11.36 -7.14 3.61
C HIS A 97 -12.38 -7.74 2.61
N PRO A 98 -13.21 -8.73 3.00
CA PRO A 98 -14.32 -9.21 2.17
C PRO A 98 -15.39 -8.14 1.94
N ASN A 99 -15.29 -7.01 2.62
CA ASN A 99 -16.09 -5.82 2.43
C ASN A 99 -15.28 -4.73 1.71
N ALA A 100 -14.65 -5.10 0.59
CA ALA A 100 -14.02 -4.15 -0.30
C ALA A 100 -15.11 -3.17 -0.75
N VAL A 101 -15.07 -1.96 -0.21
CA VAL A 101 -15.72 -0.80 -0.83
C VAL A 101 -15.36 -0.87 -2.32
N PRO A 102 -16.29 -0.71 -3.27
CA PRO A 102 -15.97 -0.77 -4.70
C PRO A 102 -14.84 0.24 -4.96
N GLN A 103 -13.61 -0.26 -4.99
CA GLN A 103 -12.44 0.57 -5.20
C GLN A 103 -12.59 1.01 -6.64
N ARG A 104 -12.81 2.31 -6.83
CA ARG A 104 -12.72 2.91 -8.15
C ARG A 104 -11.41 2.39 -8.75
N PRO A 105 -11.43 1.78 -9.95
CA PRO A 105 -10.21 1.24 -10.54
C PRO A 105 -9.15 2.35 -10.53
N PRO A 106 -7.88 2.01 -10.21
CA PRO A 106 -6.82 3.01 -10.20
C PRO A 106 -6.85 3.84 -11.49
N PRO A 107 -6.57 5.15 -11.41
CA PRO A 107 -6.36 5.95 -12.62
C PRO A 107 -5.40 5.20 -13.54
N HIS A 108 -5.77 5.06 -14.81
CA HIS A 108 -4.97 4.37 -15.83
C HIS A 108 -4.79 2.86 -15.64
N ALA A 109 -5.58 2.17 -14.79
CA ALA A 109 -5.49 0.71 -14.63
C ALA A 109 -5.59 -0.07 -15.96
N LYS A 110 -6.35 0.46 -16.93
CA LYS A 110 -6.49 -0.06 -18.30
C LYS A 110 -5.23 0.05 -19.15
N ASP A 111 -4.39 1.01 -18.83
CA ASP A 111 -3.23 1.38 -19.63
C ASP A 111 -1.98 0.55 -19.24
N TYR A 112 -2.08 -0.21 -18.14
CA TYR A 112 -1.01 -1.11 -17.70
C TYR A 112 -1.12 -2.48 -18.36
N SER A 113 -0.26 -2.71 -19.35
CA SER A 113 0.07 -4.04 -19.87
C SER A 113 1.55 -4.30 -19.60
N PHE A 114 1.87 -5.38 -18.90
CA PHE A 114 3.26 -5.70 -18.56
C PHE A 114 3.87 -6.64 -19.58
N LEU A 115 5.04 -6.28 -20.10
CA LEU A 115 5.88 -7.16 -20.92
C LEU A 115 6.58 -8.19 -20.04
N ASP A 116 6.88 -9.37 -20.58
CA ASP A 116 7.64 -10.42 -19.87
C ASP A 116 8.97 -9.90 -19.27
N LEU A 117 9.63 -8.98 -19.97
CA LEU A 117 10.87 -8.35 -19.49
C LEU A 117 10.62 -7.47 -18.26
N GLU A 118 9.51 -6.71 -18.23
CA GLU A 118 9.15 -5.85 -17.11
C GLU A 118 8.77 -6.69 -15.88
N ILE A 119 8.07 -7.79 -16.08
CA ILE A 119 7.75 -8.75 -15.02
C ILE A 119 9.06 -9.31 -14.42
N LYS A 120 9.98 -9.78 -15.28
CA LYS A 120 11.29 -10.30 -14.83
C LYS A 120 12.09 -9.24 -14.08
N TYR A 121 12.11 -8.01 -14.58
CA TYR A 121 12.83 -6.91 -13.93
C TYR A 121 12.18 -6.50 -12.60
N GLY A 122 10.84 -6.46 -12.52
CA GLY A 122 10.10 -6.21 -11.29
C GLY A 122 10.40 -7.25 -10.21
N LEU A 123 10.45 -8.54 -10.56
CA LEU A 123 10.87 -9.60 -9.64
C LEU A 123 12.31 -9.42 -9.16
N LEU A 124 13.22 -8.96 -10.03
CA LEU A 124 14.60 -8.65 -9.64
C LEU A 124 14.66 -7.47 -8.66
N GLN A 125 13.81 -6.45 -8.83
CA GLN A 125 13.70 -5.34 -7.89
C GLN A 125 13.24 -5.81 -6.52
N VAL A 126 12.20 -6.67 -6.46
CA VAL A 126 11.70 -7.27 -5.21
C VAL A 126 12.79 -8.10 -4.53
N ARG A 127 13.49 -8.96 -5.29
CA ARG A 127 14.62 -9.75 -4.77
C ARG A 127 15.68 -8.86 -4.14
N ALA A 128 16.10 -7.80 -4.84
CA ALA A 128 17.13 -6.92 -4.34
C ALA A 128 16.69 -6.13 -3.10
N CYS A 129 15.41 -5.77 -3.02
CA CYS A 129 14.81 -5.15 -1.84
C CYS A 129 14.82 -6.08 -0.63
N LEU A 130 14.40 -7.34 -0.80
CA LEU A 130 14.42 -8.34 0.28
C LEU A 130 15.84 -8.60 0.79
N LEU A 131 16.82 -8.73 -0.10
CA LEU A 131 18.24 -8.90 0.28
C LEU A 131 18.84 -7.71 1.03
N TYR A 132 18.22 -6.53 0.96
CA TYR A 132 18.65 -5.37 1.74
C TYR A 132 18.04 -5.35 3.15
N ILE A 133 16.85 -5.96 3.32
CA ILE A 133 16.09 -5.96 4.58
C ILE A 133 16.53 -7.11 5.51
N PHE A 134 17.09 -8.20 4.96
CA PHE A 134 17.60 -9.37 5.68
C PHE A 134 19.13 -9.37 5.75
#